data_AF-A0A1L8W6Z8-F1
#
_entry.id   AF-A0A1L8W6Z8-F1
#
_cell.length_a   1.000
_cell.length_b   1.000
_cell.length_c   1.000
_cell.angle_alpha   90.00
_cell.angle_beta   90.00
_cell.angle_gamma   90.00
#
_symmetry.space_group_name_H-M   'P 1'
#
loop_
_entity.id
_entity.type
_entity.pdbx_description
1 polymer ?
#
loop_
_entity_poly.entity_id
_entity_poly.type
_entity_poly.pdbx_seq_one_letter_code
_entity_poly.pdbx_strand_id
1 'polypeptide(L)'
;MLKSPAYVTKKSNFKVIEVAKRISTTIRTQLANQLPGIDVGCNHFGIARFPNKQNIVFCELENQYSFSDWLNWSMKMASNQKSEAERNAKLIVFPEKKEYRQVDEPWFDLLLRKADIIGGEGRLGRNNVIFTLSLAYYSSGYGQETCEYNMFEFNERLNEPLSEGEVRKIVKSAYSGNYQAANRDFVLELCREWVASDIQEKELFIQRRGWWKFKKPREQREYSHKHEWQEDIMRYLSEKSDLRMPYLKLSKKELAEQLNMPLRSLDRALSSLKQEHKVFYHVKKGRSGGLLLASVRVLVASLIQAKKEEKEAFIQGIIAQFKLTIDEWTSTIQQLLPEKEAQEIRLLEVDTG
;
A
#
# COMPACT_ATOMS: atom_id res chain seq x y z
N MET A 1 19.99 26.88 -16.95
CA MET A 1 18.51 26.84 -17.03
C MET A 1 18.06 25.49 -17.60
N LEU A 2 16.80 25.09 -17.42
CA LEU A 2 16.25 23.90 -18.09
C LEU A 2 15.87 24.23 -19.54
N LYS A 3 16.08 23.29 -20.46
CA LYS A 3 15.68 23.42 -21.87
C LYS A 3 14.16 23.53 -22.05
N SER A 4 13.40 22.87 -21.19
CA SER A 4 11.93 22.89 -21.17
C SER A 4 11.43 22.95 -19.72
N PRO A 5 10.37 23.73 -19.43
CA PRO A 5 9.83 23.82 -18.08
C PRO A 5 9.18 22.50 -17.65
N ALA A 6 9.20 22.24 -16.34
CA ALA A 6 8.43 21.17 -15.72
C ALA A 6 7.17 21.78 -15.08
N TYR A 7 5.99 21.22 -15.39
CA TYR A 7 4.73 21.78 -14.94
C TYR A 7 4.27 21.15 -13.62
N VAL A 8 4.00 22.01 -12.64
CA VAL A 8 3.46 21.61 -11.33
C VAL A 8 1.94 21.65 -11.39
N THR A 9 1.27 20.53 -11.16
CA THR A 9 -0.20 20.45 -11.23
C THR A 9 -0.81 19.77 -10.00
N LYS A 10 -1.93 20.33 -9.51
CA LYS A 10 -2.71 19.75 -8.41
C LYS A 10 -3.26 18.36 -8.76
N LYS A 11 -3.63 18.13 -10.04
CA LYS A 11 -4.10 16.84 -10.56
C LYS A 11 -3.10 15.70 -10.33
N SER A 12 -1.80 16.01 -10.37
CA SER A 12 -0.73 15.03 -10.14
C SER A 12 -0.33 14.91 -8.67
N ASN A 13 -1.04 15.58 -7.75
CA ASN A 13 -0.63 15.77 -6.36
C ASN A 13 0.79 16.34 -6.22
N PHE A 14 1.14 17.29 -7.09
CA PHE A 14 2.44 17.98 -7.06
C PHE A 14 3.68 17.06 -7.15
N LYS A 15 3.54 15.83 -7.68
CA LYS A 15 4.63 14.84 -7.78
C LYS A 15 5.91 15.35 -8.44
N VAL A 16 5.78 16.27 -9.39
CA VAL A 16 6.94 16.91 -10.05
C VAL A 16 7.88 17.58 -9.05
N ILE A 17 7.34 18.12 -7.95
CA ILE A 17 8.14 18.71 -6.87
C ILE A 17 9.01 17.64 -6.19
N GLU A 18 8.45 16.48 -5.88
CA GLU A 18 9.19 15.38 -5.27
C GLU A 18 10.32 14.88 -6.19
N VAL A 19 10.02 14.72 -7.49
CA VAL A 19 11.01 14.34 -8.50
C VAL A 19 12.12 15.39 -8.59
N ALA A 20 11.77 16.67 -8.61
CA ALA A 20 12.74 17.76 -8.64
C ALA A 20 13.63 17.81 -7.39
N LYS A 21 13.07 17.55 -6.19
CA LYS A 21 13.84 17.40 -4.95
C LYS A 21 14.86 16.27 -5.08
N ARG A 22 14.44 15.08 -5.56
CA ARG A 22 15.36 13.93 -5.75
C ARG A 22 16.49 14.23 -6.74
N ILE A 23 16.18 14.91 -7.84
CA ILE A 23 17.20 15.37 -8.80
C ILE A 23 18.15 16.35 -8.09
N SER A 24 17.62 17.33 -7.36
CA SER A 24 18.41 18.30 -6.59
C SER A 24 19.35 17.63 -5.58
N THR A 25 18.85 16.67 -4.80
CA THR A 25 19.66 15.87 -3.86
C THR A 25 20.77 15.13 -4.60
N THR A 26 20.45 14.46 -5.71
CA THR A 26 21.46 13.72 -6.49
C THR A 26 22.57 14.65 -6.99
N ILE A 27 22.22 15.83 -7.49
CA ILE A 27 23.19 16.84 -7.93
C ILE A 27 24.08 17.27 -6.75
N ARG A 28 23.48 17.63 -5.61
CA ARG A 28 24.23 18.06 -4.42
C ARG A 28 25.18 17.00 -3.90
N THR A 29 24.72 15.75 -3.80
CA THR A 29 25.56 14.63 -3.35
C THR A 29 26.73 14.40 -4.30
N GLN A 30 26.50 14.45 -5.62
CA GLN A 30 27.59 14.29 -6.59
C GLN A 30 28.60 15.44 -6.52
N LEU A 31 28.12 16.67 -6.38
CA LEU A 31 29.01 17.82 -6.23
C LEU A 31 29.78 17.78 -4.91
N ALA A 32 29.14 17.41 -3.79
CA ALA A 32 29.78 17.30 -2.48
C ALA A 32 30.91 16.26 -2.45
N ASN A 33 30.84 15.22 -3.30
CA ASN A 33 31.92 14.26 -3.47
C ASN A 33 33.14 14.85 -4.20
N GLN A 34 32.94 15.90 -5.01
CA GLN A 34 33.97 16.51 -5.84
C GLN A 34 34.53 17.82 -5.25
N LEU A 35 33.71 18.54 -4.49
CA LEU A 35 34.01 19.89 -4.02
C LEU A 35 33.79 19.99 -2.50
N PRO A 36 34.77 20.53 -1.75
CA PRO A 36 34.60 20.80 -0.32
C PRO A 36 33.66 22.00 -0.08
N GLY A 37 32.93 21.98 1.04
CA GLY A 37 32.12 23.12 1.49
C GLY A 37 30.72 23.22 0.88
N ILE A 38 30.20 22.15 0.28
CA ILE A 38 28.83 22.10 -0.22
C ILE A 38 27.85 21.77 0.90
N ASP A 39 26.89 22.67 1.11
CA ASP A 39 25.76 22.44 2.01
C ASP A 39 24.69 21.57 1.33
N VAL A 40 24.65 20.30 1.72
CA VAL A 40 23.68 19.31 1.23
C VAL A 40 22.30 19.51 1.87
N GLY A 41 22.24 20.10 3.08
CA GLY A 41 21.02 20.28 3.88
C GLY A 41 20.19 21.53 3.54
N CYS A 42 20.74 22.46 2.74
CA CYS A 42 20.01 23.65 2.32
C CYS A 42 18.73 23.33 1.51
N ASN A 43 17.71 24.18 1.58
CA ASN A 43 16.43 23.99 0.89
C ASN A 43 16.61 23.77 -0.63
N HIS A 44 15.96 22.72 -1.17
CA HIS A 44 16.03 22.34 -2.60
C HIS A 44 15.57 23.42 -3.58
N PHE A 45 14.58 24.22 -3.20
CA PHE A 45 14.02 25.26 -4.07
C PHE A 45 14.49 26.66 -3.72
N GLY A 46 15.20 26.81 -2.59
CA GLY A 46 15.81 28.04 -2.12
C GLY A 46 14.88 29.24 -1.97
N ILE A 47 15.35 30.27 -1.29
CA ILE A 47 14.95 31.66 -1.54
C ILE A 47 16.16 32.29 -2.24
N ALA A 48 16.51 31.76 -3.41
CA ALA A 48 17.61 32.32 -4.17
C ALA A 48 17.16 33.66 -4.76
N ARG A 49 18.01 34.68 -4.69
CA ARG A 49 17.76 35.93 -5.42
C ARG A 49 17.61 35.58 -6.90
N PHE A 50 16.61 36.17 -7.56
CA PHE A 50 16.43 35.95 -8.98
C PHE A 50 17.72 36.35 -9.73
N PRO A 51 18.24 35.47 -10.61
CA PRO A 51 19.47 35.76 -11.33
C PRO A 51 19.24 36.93 -12.31
N ASN A 52 20.03 37.99 -12.14
CA ASN A 52 20.03 39.23 -12.91
C ASN A 52 21.43 39.48 -13.47
N LYS A 53 21.56 40.31 -14.51
CA LYS A 53 22.87 40.64 -15.12
C LYS A 53 23.94 41.14 -14.12
N GLN A 54 23.51 41.68 -12.98
CA GLN A 54 24.40 42.22 -11.94
C GLN A 54 24.87 41.18 -10.91
N ASN A 55 24.16 40.05 -10.73
CA ASN A 55 24.48 39.06 -9.71
C ASN A 55 24.99 37.71 -10.28
N ILE A 56 24.91 37.54 -11.61
CA ILE A 56 25.44 36.37 -12.30
C ILE A 56 26.94 36.59 -12.56
N VAL A 57 27.79 35.83 -11.87
CA VAL A 57 29.24 35.83 -12.09
C VAL A 57 29.62 35.01 -13.33
N PHE A 58 28.91 33.93 -13.59
CA PHE A 58 29.15 33.03 -14.72
C PHE A 58 27.83 32.38 -15.16
N CYS A 59 27.60 32.29 -16.47
CA CYS A 59 26.42 31.65 -17.05
C CYS A 59 26.76 31.03 -18.40
N GLU A 60 26.54 29.73 -18.51
CA GLU A 60 26.70 28.99 -19.75
C GLU A 60 25.34 28.45 -20.20
N LEU A 61 24.81 29.02 -21.28
CA LEU A 61 23.49 28.68 -21.80
C LEU A 61 23.51 27.55 -22.84
N GLU A 62 24.69 27.09 -23.24
CA GLU A 62 24.83 25.99 -24.20
C GLU A 62 24.52 24.63 -23.54
N ASN A 63 24.80 24.51 -22.24
CA ASN A 63 24.58 23.29 -21.45
C ASN A 63 23.18 23.24 -20.81
N GLN A 64 22.14 23.30 -21.66
CA GLN A 64 20.74 23.18 -21.23
C GLN A 64 20.17 21.78 -21.46
N TYR A 65 19.77 21.13 -20.37
CA TYR A 65 19.13 19.81 -20.41
C TYR A 65 17.65 19.90 -20.10
N SER A 66 16.86 18.98 -20.66
CA SER A 66 15.44 18.88 -20.33
C SER A 66 15.25 18.27 -18.93
N PHE A 67 14.07 18.44 -18.34
CA PHE A 67 13.76 17.81 -17.06
C PHE A 67 13.83 16.28 -17.14
N SER A 68 13.45 15.69 -18.28
CA SER A 68 13.59 14.26 -18.55
C SER A 68 15.04 13.79 -18.59
N ASP A 69 15.96 14.61 -19.14
CA ASP A 69 17.38 14.26 -19.20
C ASP A 69 17.98 14.20 -17.79
N TRP A 70 17.67 15.20 -16.95
CA TRP A 70 18.07 15.22 -15.55
C TRP A 70 17.48 14.05 -14.75
N LEU A 71 16.21 13.71 -15.00
CA LEU A 71 15.58 12.55 -14.38
C LEU A 71 16.32 11.26 -14.77
N ASN A 72 16.56 11.05 -16.06
CA ASN A 72 17.27 9.87 -16.56
C ASN A 72 18.70 9.77 -16.02
N TRP A 73 19.42 10.89 -15.97
CA TRP A 73 20.75 10.95 -15.39
C TRP A 73 20.72 10.61 -13.89
N SER A 74 19.78 11.17 -13.13
CA SER A 74 19.66 10.88 -11.69
C SER A 74 19.32 9.41 -11.42
N MET A 75 18.51 8.78 -12.27
CA MET A 75 18.25 7.34 -12.22
C MET A 75 19.51 6.52 -12.47
N LYS A 76 20.33 6.91 -13.47
CA LYS A 76 21.61 6.25 -13.77
C LYS A 76 22.62 6.39 -12.64
N MET A 77 22.71 7.57 -12.01
CA MET A 77 23.61 7.77 -10.86
C MET A 77 23.20 6.89 -9.68
N ALA A 78 21.91 6.82 -9.36
CA ALA A 78 21.40 5.95 -8.31
C ALA A 78 21.64 4.45 -8.59
N SER A 79 21.53 4.01 -9.86
CA SER A 79 21.89 2.63 -10.21
C SER A 79 23.39 2.35 -10.10
N ASN A 80 24.23 3.35 -10.40
CA ASN A 80 25.68 3.23 -10.35
C ASN A 80 26.25 3.22 -8.92
N GLN A 81 25.48 3.64 -7.92
CA GLN A 81 25.88 3.52 -6.51
C GLN A 81 25.66 2.11 -5.93
N LYS A 82 24.92 1.24 -6.63
CA LYS A 82 24.77 -0.16 -6.22
C LYS A 82 26.06 -0.93 -6.43
N SER A 83 26.41 -1.80 -5.47
CA SER A 83 27.57 -2.69 -5.60
C SER A 83 27.38 -3.70 -6.73
N GLU A 84 28.47 -4.27 -7.27
CA GLU A 84 28.39 -5.33 -8.29
C GLU A 84 27.54 -6.52 -7.84
N ALA A 85 27.64 -6.90 -6.57
CA ALA A 85 26.82 -7.96 -5.97
C ALA A 85 25.32 -7.62 -6.02
N GLU A 86 24.94 -6.36 -5.79
CA GLU A 86 23.55 -5.90 -5.84
C GLU A 86 23.00 -5.75 -7.27
N ARG A 87 23.87 -5.43 -8.23
CA ARG A 87 23.50 -5.39 -9.65
C ARG A 87 23.32 -6.79 -10.23
N ASN A 88 24.11 -7.75 -9.75
CA ASN A 88 24.10 -9.15 -10.21
C ASN A 88 23.13 -10.04 -9.42
N ALA A 89 22.51 -9.53 -8.35
CA ALA A 89 21.48 -10.23 -7.61
C ALA A 89 20.24 -10.47 -8.49
N LYS A 90 20.08 -11.71 -8.99
CA LYS A 90 18.95 -12.13 -9.83
C LYS A 90 17.63 -12.21 -9.05
N LEU A 91 17.70 -12.28 -7.71
CA LEU A 91 16.55 -12.32 -6.81
C LEU A 91 16.54 -11.06 -5.94
N ILE A 92 15.61 -10.16 -6.23
CA ILE A 92 15.22 -9.12 -5.28
C ILE A 92 14.25 -9.81 -4.32
N VAL A 93 14.72 -10.13 -3.11
CA VAL A 93 13.83 -10.58 -2.04
C VAL A 93 13.00 -9.37 -1.65
N PHE A 94 11.75 -9.35 -2.10
CA PHE A 94 10.80 -8.37 -1.61
C PHE A 94 10.47 -8.78 -0.17
N PRO A 95 10.59 -7.87 0.81
CA PRO A 95 9.98 -8.14 2.10
C PRO A 95 8.51 -8.48 1.86
N GLU A 96 7.99 -9.46 2.60
CA GLU A 96 6.57 -9.82 2.58
C GLU A 96 5.71 -8.55 2.69
N LYS A 97 4.45 -8.60 2.23
CA LYS A 97 3.47 -7.49 2.31
C LYS A 97 3.11 -7.12 3.77
N LYS A 98 4.09 -6.94 4.66
CA LYS A 98 3.90 -6.24 5.92
C LYS A 98 3.65 -4.79 5.60
N GLU A 99 2.65 -4.22 6.25
CA GLU A 99 2.46 -2.77 6.26
C GLU A 99 3.76 -2.13 6.73
N TYR A 100 4.31 -1.24 5.91
CA TYR A 100 5.55 -0.57 6.24
C TYR A 100 5.31 0.38 7.41
N ARG A 101 6.06 0.18 8.50
CA ARG A 101 6.01 1.03 9.69
C ARG A 101 7.40 1.59 9.95
N GLN A 102 7.51 2.91 10.08
CA GLN A 102 8.79 3.57 10.35
C GLN A 102 9.35 3.24 11.74
N VAL A 103 8.48 2.89 12.70
CA VAL A 103 8.92 2.46 14.04
C VAL A 103 9.70 1.14 14.03
N ASP A 104 9.52 0.32 12.99
CA ASP A 104 10.24 -0.95 12.85
C ASP A 104 11.63 -0.76 12.20
N GLU A 105 11.99 0.46 11.78
CA GLU A 105 13.30 0.73 11.17
C GLU A 105 14.40 0.89 12.24
N PRO A 106 15.63 0.39 11.99
CA PRO A 106 16.73 0.42 12.96
C PRO A 106 17.05 1.80 13.53
N TRP A 107 16.94 2.85 12.71
CA TRP A 107 17.21 4.23 13.16
C TRP A 107 16.32 4.68 14.32
N PHE A 108 15.08 4.16 14.38
CA PHE A 108 14.11 4.56 15.38
C PHE A 108 14.59 4.13 16.77
N ASP A 109 14.95 2.87 16.92
CA ASP A 109 15.52 2.31 18.15
C ASP A 109 16.86 2.96 18.52
N LEU A 110 17.70 3.27 17.52
CA LEU A 110 18.99 3.93 17.75
C LEU A 110 18.81 5.30 18.38
N LEU A 111 17.87 6.12 17.89
CA LEU A 111 17.58 7.43 18.47
C LEU A 111 16.87 7.32 19.82
N LEU A 112 15.92 6.38 19.97
CA LEU A 112 15.12 6.22 21.19
C LEU A 112 15.96 5.79 22.40
N ARG A 113 17.13 5.18 22.19
CA ARG A 113 18.05 4.75 23.26
C ARG A 113 19.07 5.81 23.68
N LYS A 114 19.12 6.96 22.98
CA LYS A 114 20.08 8.03 23.28
C LYS A 114 19.54 8.97 24.34
N ALA A 115 20.37 9.26 25.35
CA ALA A 115 20.06 10.13 26.48
C ALA A 115 20.85 11.46 26.46
N ASP A 116 21.93 11.51 25.68
CA ASP A 116 22.91 12.59 25.58
C ASP A 116 22.55 13.67 24.52
N ILE A 117 21.28 13.75 24.13
CA ILE A 117 20.80 14.69 23.12
C ILE A 117 20.61 16.08 23.76
N ILE A 118 21.37 17.07 23.30
CA ILE A 118 21.39 18.44 23.82
C ILE A 118 20.77 19.41 22.79
N GLY A 119 20.13 20.48 23.28
CA GLY A 119 19.57 21.55 22.44
C GLY A 119 20.53 22.74 22.30
N GLY A 120 20.46 23.47 21.18
CA GLY A 120 21.23 24.70 20.98
C GLY A 120 21.02 25.34 19.61
N GLU A 121 21.32 26.63 19.48
CA GLU A 121 21.24 27.33 18.19
C GLU A 121 22.17 26.67 17.16
N GLY A 122 21.63 26.44 15.96
CA GLY A 122 22.39 25.84 14.85
C GLY A 122 22.64 24.33 14.94
N ARG A 123 22.09 23.63 15.93
CA ARG A 123 22.22 22.16 16.07
C ARG A 123 20.88 21.44 16.01
N LEU A 124 20.89 20.21 15.50
CA LEU A 124 19.71 19.36 15.46
C LEU A 124 19.43 18.75 16.84
N GLY A 125 18.80 19.50 17.74
CA GLY A 125 18.62 19.07 19.12
C GLY A 125 17.37 18.22 19.44
N ARG A 126 17.05 18.15 20.73
CA ARG A 126 15.94 17.39 21.34
C ARG A 126 14.59 17.54 20.64
N ASN A 127 14.20 18.78 20.31
CA ASN A 127 12.95 19.08 19.64
C ASN A 127 12.83 18.34 18.30
N ASN A 128 13.91 18.31 17.52
CA ASN A 128 13.94 17.65 16.23
C ASN A 128 13.84 16.13 16.36
N VAL A 129 14.49 15.56 17.38
CA VAL A 129 14.42 14.11 17.65
C VAL A 129 13.01 13.71 18.06
N ILE A 130 12.41 14.38 19.06
CA ILE A 130 11.03 14.10 19.50
C ILE A 130 10.05 14.26 18.34
N PHE A 131 10.19 15.33 17.55
CA PHE A 131 9.33 15.55 16.39
C PHE A 131 9.46 14.42 15.36
N THR A 132 10.69 13.98 15.07
CA THR A 132 10.97 12.93 14.08
C THR A 132 10.46 11.56 14.54
N LEU A 133 10.66 11.23 15.82
CA LEU A 133 10.10 10.02 16.43
C LEU A 133 8.57 10.05 16.42
N SER A 134 7.96 11.20 16.70
CA SER A 134 6.51 11.38 16.64
C SER A 134 5.95 11.20 15.23
N LEU A 135 6.66 11.67 14.20
CA LEU A 135 6.29 11.44 12.80
C LEU A 135 6.37 9.95 12.41
N ALA A 136 7.32 9.21 12.97
CA ALA A 136 7.41 7.77 12.76
C ALA A 136 6.23 7.03 13.41
N TYR A 137 5.82 7.42 14.62
CA TYR A 137 4.60 6.89 15.25
C TYR A 137 3.35 7.20 14.43
N TYR A 138 3.18 8.45 13.99
CA TYR A 138 2.05 8.89 13.18
C TYR A 138 1.94 8.10 11.87
N SER A 139 3.03 8.01 11.10
CA SER A 139 3.06 7.29 9.83
C SER A 139 2.87 5.77 9.99
N SER A 140 3.19 5.23 11.17
CA SER A 140 3.01 3.81 11.50
C SER A 140 1.62 3.49 12.06
N GLY A 141 0.72 4.47 12.13
CA GLY A 141 -0.68 4.28 12.52
C GLY A 141 -0.95 4.27 14.03
N TYR A 142 0.00 4.69 14.87
CA TYR A 142 -0.23 4.78 16.32
C TYR A 142 -1.06 6.01 16.68
N GLY A 143 -1.92 5.88 17.68
CA GLY A 143 -2.72 6.98 18.22
C GLY A 143 -1.85 8.07 18.88
N GLN A 144 -2.36 9.31 18.88
CA GLN A 144 -1.63 10.45 19.44
C GLN A 144 -1.33 10.25 20.92
N GLU A 145 -2.27 9.74 21.72
CA GLU A 145 -2.07 9.51 23.16
C GLU A 145 -0.94 8.52 23.44
N THR A 146 -0.86 7.44 22.65
CA THR A 146 0.23 6.47 22.75
C THR A 146 1.59 7.10 22.40
N CYS A 147 1.63 7.93 21.35
CA CYS A 147 2.84 8.67 21.00
C CYS A 147 3.23 9.65 22.10
N GLU A 148 2.28 10.39 22.69
CA GLU A 148 2.55 11.33 23.78
C GLU A 148 3.16 10.60 24.98
N TYR A 149 2.57 9.49 25.41
CA TYR A 149 3.10 8.66 26.49
C TYR A 149 4.55 8.23 26.24
N ASN A 150 4.82 7.65 25.06
CA ASN A 150 6.17 7.18 24.70
C ASN A 150 7.19 8.33 24.58
N MET A 151 6.76 9.52 24.13
CA MET A 151 7.62 10.69 24.06
C MET A 151 7.89 11.30 25.43
N PHE A 152 6.97 11.22 26.39
CA PHE A 152 7.23 11.60 27.77
C PHE A 152 8.27 10.67 28.40
N GLU A 153 8.09 9.35 28.28
CA GLU A 153 9.07 8.37 28.78
C GLU A 153 10.46 8.56 28.15
N PHE A 154 10.52 8.85 26.86
CA PHE A 154 11.77 9.21 26.21
C PHE A 154 12.37 10.51 26.77
N ASN A 155 11.56 11.55 26.93
CA ASN A 155 12.00 12.85 27.41
C ASN A 155 12.54 12.79 28.85
N GLU A 156 11.94 11.98 29.73
CA GLU A 156 12.42 11.75 31.10
C GLU A 156 13.81 11.10 31.16
N ARG A 157 14.17 10.31 30.15
CA ARG A 157 15.48 9.66 30.05
C ARG A 157 16.58 10.58 29.51
N LEU A 158 16.22 11.74 28.96
CA LEU A 158 17.22 12.70 28.47
C LEU A 158 17.94 13.37 29.63
N ASN A 159 19.24 13.60 29.49
CA ASN A 159 20.04 14.33 30.48
C ASN A 159 19.51 15.77 30.68
N GLU A 160 18.96 16.36 29.61
CA GLU A 160 18.27 17.65 29.64
C GLU A 160 16.83 17.46 29.11
N PRO A 161 15.84 17.19 29.97
CA PRO A 161 14.47 17.06 29.52
C PRO A 161 13.89 18.39 29.04
N LEU A 162 12.93 18.33 28.13
CA LEU A 162 12.06 19.45 27.76
C LEU A 162 10.87 19.53 28.71
N SER A 163 10.19 20.68 28.73
CA SER A 163 8.95 20.78 29.49
C SER A 163 7.84 19.92 28.86
N GLU A 164 6.98 19.33 29.68
CA GLU A 164 5.89 18.50 29.18
C GLU A 164 4.98 19.23 28.18
N GLY A 165 4.76 20.53 28.42
CA GLY A 165 3.99 21.39 27.53
C GLY A 165 4.63 21.56 26.15
N GLU A 166 5.95 21.56 26.05
CA GLU A 166 6.68 21.59 24.77
C GLU A 166 6.59 20.25 24.06
N VAL A 167 6.78 19.13 24.77
CA VAL A 167 6.64 17.78 24.20
C VAL A 167 5.24 17.61 23.60
N ARG A 168 4.18 17.97 24.34
CA ARG A 168 2.80 17.90 23.84
C ARG A 168 2.58 18.77 22.60
N LYS A 169 3.16 19.97 22.55
CA LYS A 169 3.10 20.84 21.35
C LYS A 169 3.79 20.19 20.15
N ILE A 170 4.95 19.56 20.35
CA ILE A 170 5.70 18.88 19.30
C ILE A 170 4.91 17.69 18.76
N VAL A 171 4.38 16.84 19.64
CA VAL A 171 3.56 15.68 19.22
C VAL A 171 2.32 16.14 18.47
N LYS A 172 1.60 17.15 18.99
CA LYS A 172 0.44 17.73 18.30
C LYS A 172 0.80 18.30 16.92
N SER A 173 1.98 18.88 16.77
CA SER A 173 2.48 19.36 15.47
C SER A 173 2.72 18.21 14.48
N ALA A 174 3.32 17.10 14.94
CA ALA A 174 3.53 15.91 14.13
C ALA A 174 2.19 15.31 13.65
N TYR A 175 1.17 15.28 14.52
CA TYR A 175 -0.18 14.78 14.24
C TYR A 175 -1.11 15.79 13.56
N SER A 176 -0.62 16.97 13.16
CA SER A 176 -1.44 18.01 12.51
C SER A 176 -1.94 17.63 11.11
N GLY A 177 -1.44 16.54 10.52
CA GLY A 177 -1.75 16.11 9.14
C GLY A 177 -0.99 16.87 8.05
N ASN A 178 -0.20 17.88 8.43
CA ASN A 178 0.67 18.62 7.49
C ASN A 178 1.89 17.81 7.06
N TYR A 179 2.26 16.82 7.87
CA TYR A 179 3.41 15.93 7.65
C TYR A 179 2.89 14.51 7.45
N GLN A 180 3.55 13.75 6.57
CA GLN A 180 3.14 12.37 6.25
C GLN A 180 3.97 11.32 6.98
N ALA A 181 5.28 11.58 7.14
CA ALA A 181 6.25 10.62 7.66
C ALA A 181 7.56 11.35 8.03
N ALA A 182 8.39 10.67 8.82
CA ALA A 182 9.76 11.13 9.11
C ALA A 182 10.59 11.11 7.82
N ASN A 183 11.25 12.24 7.52
CA ASN A 183 12.08 12.36 6.33
C ASN A 183 13.40 11.61 6.52
N ARG A 184 13.73 10.70 5.59
CA ARG A 184 14.96 9.90 5.62
C ARG A 184 16.25 10.71 5.61
N ASP A 185 16.33 11.78 4.82
CA ASP A 185 17.51 12.64 4.78
C ASP A 185 17.74 13.29 6.16
N PHE A 186 16.67 13.78 6.76
CA PHE A 186 16.71 14.41 8.08
C PHE A 186 17.05 13.42 9.20
N VAL A 187 16.50 12.20 9.13
CA VAL A 187 16.83 11.11 10.06
C VAL A 187 18.31 10.74 9.97
N LEU A 188 18.87 10.66 8.76
CA LEU A 188 20.29 10.38 8.55
C LEU A 188 21.17 11.48 9.16
N GLU A 189 20.82 12.75 8.98
CA GLU A 189 21.51 13.88 9.62
C GLU A 189 21.44 13.81 11.15
N LEU A 190 20.27 13.52 11.71
CA LEU A 190 20.09 13.34 13.15
C LEU A 190 20.93 12.18 13.71
N CYS A 191 20.98 11.04 13.00
CA CYS A 191 21.78 9.90 13.42
C CYS A 191 23.28 10.19 13.33
N ARG A 192 23.72 11.00 12.36
CA ARG A 192 25.12 11.43 12.26
C ARG A 192 25.54 12.34 13.40
N GLU A 193 24.63 13.19 13.85
CA GLU A 193 24.89 14.10 14.97
C GLU A 193 24.99 13.35 16.31
N TRP A 194 24.05 12.42 16.58
CA TRP A 194 23.89 11.83 17.93
C TRP A 194 24.30 10.36 18.08
N VAL A 195 24.35 9.60 16.99
CA VAL A 195 24.65 8.16 17.05
C VAL A 195 26.10 7.92 16.67
N ALA A 196 26.47 8.21 15.42
CA ALA A 196 27.85 8.15 14.92
C ALA A 196 27.98 8.90 13.58
N SER A 197 29.06 9.64 13.40
CA SER A 197 29.27 10.52 12.24
C SER A 197 29.47 9.78 10.92
N ASP A 198 29.92 8.52 10.95
CA ASP A 198 30.20 7.67 9.80
C ASP A 198 29.05 6.72 9.43
N ILE A 199 27.91 6.80 10.13
CA ILE A 199 26.75 5.95 9.88
C ILE A 199 26.29 6.03 8.42
N GLN A 200 26.06 4.84 7.86
CA GLN A 200 25.57 4.68 6.50
C GLN A 200 24.08 4.41 6.47
N GLU A 201 23.44 4.85 5.38
CA GLU A 201 22.00 4.70 5.17
C GLU A 201 21.54 3.23 5.24
N LYS A 202 22.38 2.29 4.80
CA LYS A 202 22.11 0.85 4.80
C LYS A 202 21.92 0.25 6.19
N GLU A 203 22.45 0.90 7.24
CA GLU A 203 22.37 0.45 8.63
C GLU A 203 21.13 1.02 9.33
N LEU A 204 20.66 2.18 8.88
CA LEU A 204 19.53 2.89 9.45
C LEU A 204 18.18 2.41 8.91
N PHE A 205 18.13 2.00 7.64
CA PHE A 205 16.87 1.81 6.92
C PHE A 205 16.77 0.41 6.29
N ILE A 206 15.67 -0.29 6.57
CA ILE A 206 15.40 -1.62 5.99
C ILE A 206 15.11 -1.50 4.49
N GLN A 207 14.31 -0.51 4.11
CA GLN A 207 13.99 -0.29 2.69
C GLN A 207 15.04 0.56 2.00
N ARG A 208 15.53 0.10 0.85
CA ARG A 208 16.54 0.83 0.07
C ARG A 208 15.91 1.99 -0.71
N ARG A 209 16.67 3.09 -0.87
CA ARG A 209 16.29 4.16 -1.80
C ARG A 209 16.23 3.65 -3.23
N GLY A 210 15.17 4.03 -3.94
CA GLY A 210 14.98 3.66 -5.32
C GLY A 210 14.00 4.55 -6.05
N TRP A 211 14.19 4.64 -7.36
CA TRP A 211 13.16 5.11 -8.27
C TRP A 211 12.10 4.01 -8.39
N TRP A 212 11.00 4.21 -7.70
CA TRP A 212 9.88 3.26 -7.71
C TRP A 212 8.69 3.85 -8.45
N LYS A 213 8.10 3.04 -9.33
CA LYS A 213 6.85 3.39 -10.00
C LYS A 213 5.68 2.87 -9.17
N PHE A 214 5.12 3.73 -8.33
CA PHE A 214 3.92 3.38 -7.58
C PHE A 214 2.74 3.03 -8.52
N LYS A 215 1.96 2.01 -8.16
CA LYS A 215 0.73 1.64 -8.87
C LYS A 215 -0.19 2.87 -8.83
N LYS A 216 -0.58 3.38 -10.00
CA LYS A 216 -1.56 4.48 -10.06
C LYS A 216 -2.86 4.03 -9.39
N PRO A 217 -3.60 4.87 -8.65
CA PRO A 217 -4.97 4.55 -8.22
C PRO A 217 -5.84 4.16 -9.43
N ARG A 218 -6.80 3.25 -9.25
CA ARG A 218 -7.63 2.73 -10.35
C ARG A 218 -8.32 3.85 -11.13
N GLU A 219 -8.85 4.85 -10.42
CA GLU A 219 -9.53 6.02 -10.99
C GLU A 219 -8.64 6.88 -11.89
N GLN A 220 -7.31 6.86 -11.68
CA GLN A 220 -6.35 7.62 -12.48
C GLN A 220 -5.81 6.82 -13.68
N ARG A 221 -6.25 5.58 -13.85
CA ARG A 221 -5.86 4.73 -14.98
C ARG A 221 -6.89 4.84 -16.08
N GLU A 222 -6.42 4.92 -17.32
CA GLU A 222 -7.25 4.81 -18.51
C GLU A 222 -7.80 3.37 -18.68
N TYR A 223 -7.01 2.37 -18.29
CA TYR A 223 -7.37 0.95 -18.36
C TYR A 223 -7.21 0.28 -16.99
N SER A 224 -8.26 -0.41 -16.53
CA SER A 224 -8.21 -1.27 -15.33
C SER A 224 -7.63 -2.64 -15.66
N HIS A 225 -7.05 -3.31 -14.66
CA HIS A 225 -6.47 -4.64 -14.86
C HIS A 225 -7.55 -5.72 -14.95
N LYS A 226 -7.20 -6.85 -15.57
CA LYS A 226 -8.11 -7.99 -15.77
C LYS A 226 -8.64 -8.57 -14.45
N HIS A 227 -7.78 -8.76 -13.44
CA HIS A 227 -8.18 -9.31 -12.14
C HIS A 227 -9.18 -8.41 -11.41
N GLU A 228 -9.01 -7.09 -11.49
CA GLU A 228 -9.92 -6.11 -10.90
C GLU A 228 -11.33 -6.27 -11.49
N TRP A 229 -11.44 -6.47 -12.81
CA TRP A 229 -12.73 -6.76 -13.46
C TRP A 229 -13.32 -8.12 -13.07
N GLN A 230 -12.48 -9.13 -12.85
CA GLN A 230 -12.95 -10.45 -12.40
C GLN A 230 -13.54 -10.37 -10.99
N GLU A 231 -12.89 -9.64 -10.09
CA GLU A 231 -13.39 -9.36 -8.74
C GLU A 231 -14.71 -8.60 -8.76
N ASP A 232 -14.84 -7.57 -9.60
CA ASP A 232 -16.08 -6.80 -9.72
C ASP A 232 -17.26 -7.68 -10.20
N ILE A 233 -17.03 -8.57 -11.18
CA ILE A 233 -18.05 -9.51 -11.65
C ILE A 233 -18.46 -10.49 -10.54
N MET A 234 -17.49 -11.03 -9.81
CA MET A 234 -17.76 -11.96 -8.70
C MET A 234 -18.50 -11.27 -7.56
N ARG A 235 -18.16 -10.03 -7.24
CA ARG A 235 -18.85 -9.20 -6.24
C ARG A 235 -20.29 -8.94 -6.65
N TYR A 236 -20.50 -8.53 -7.90
CA TYR A 236 -21.84 -8.32 -8.44
C TYR A 236 -22.70 -9.59 -8.36
N LEU A 237 -22.10 -10.76 -8.67
CA LEU A 237 -22.78 -12.04 -8.49
C LEU A 237 -23.14 -12.29 -7.03
N SER A 238 -22.20 -12.12 -6.09
CA SER A 238 -22.50 -12.33 -4.67
C SER A 238 -23.57 -11.41 -4.11
N GLU A 239 -23.71 -10.20 -4.65
CA GLU A 239 -24.73 -9.23 -4.19
C GLU A 239 -26.13 -9.49 -4.79
N LYS A 240 -26.20 -10.10 -5.97
CA LYS A 240 -27.45 -10.26 -6.73
C LYS A 240 -27.97 -11.69 -6.81
N SER A 241 -27.12 -12.69 -6.58
CA SER A 241 -27.53 -14.11 -6.60
C SER A 241 -27.76 -14.62 -5.18
N ASP A 242 -28.91 -15.25 -4.97
CA ASP A 242 -29.28 -15.89 -3.72
C ASP A 242 -29.41 -17.41 -3.89
N LEU A 243 -29.44 -18.16 -2.79
CA LEU A 243 -29.62 -19.62 -2.82
C LEU A 243 -30.89 -20.07 -3.56
N ARG A 244 -31.96 -19.25 -3.53
CA ARG A 244 -33.23 -19.53 -4.23
C ARG A 244 -33.22 -19.11 -5.71
N MET A 245 -32.39 -18.12 -6.07
CA MET A 245 -32.22 -17.65 -7.44
C MET A 245 -30.72 -17.62 -7.77
N PRO A 246 -30.12 -18.80 -7.99
CA PRO A 246 -28.66 -18.94 -8.07
C PRO A 246 -28.07 -18.48 -9.42
N TYR A 247 -28.93 -18.16 -10.40
CA TYR A 247 -28.53 -17.66 -11.70
C TYR A 247 -29.22 -16.33 -12.02
N LEU A 248 -28.48 -15.43 -12.67
CA LEU A 248 -28.97 -14.15 -13.13
C LEU A 248 -29.25 -14.21 -14.64
N LYS A 249 -30.37 -13.61 -15.04
CA LYS A 249 -30.75 -13.41 -16.45
C LYS A 249 -30.68 -11.91 -16.73
N LEU A 250 -29.68 -11.49 -17.50
CA LEU A 250 -29.46 -10.09 -17.88
C LEU A 250 -28.83 -10.01 -19.27
N SER A 251 -28.77 -8.84 -19.89
CA SER A 251 -27.99 -8.68 -21.12
C SER A 251 -26.51 -8.37 -20.84
N LYS A 252 -25.62 -8.65 -21.80
CA LYS A 252 -24.20 -8.26 -21.67
C LYS A 252 -24.03 -6.74 -21.57
N LYS A 253 -24.92 -5.98 -22.21
CA LYS A 253 -24.90 -4.50 -22.18
C LYS A 253 -25.28 -4.01 -20.79
N GLU A 254 -26.35 -4.55 -20.21
CA GLU A 254 -26.75 -4.24 -18.83
C GLU A 254 -25.62 -4.54 -17.84
N LEU A 255 -24.97 -5.72 -17.95
CA LEU A 255 -23.85 -6.05 -17.07
C LEU A 255 -22.68 -5.06 -17.22
N ALA A 256 -22.37 -4.69 -18.46
CA ALA A 256 -21.29 -3.76 -18.76
C ALA A 256 -21.58 -2.35 -18.21
N GLU A 257 -22.82 -1.89 -18.32
CA GLU A 257 -23.27 -0.60 -17.80
C GLU A 257 -23.25 -0.58 -16.27
N GLN A 258 -23.77 -1.63 -15.61
CA GLN A 258 -23.80 -1.75 -14.15
C GLN A 258 -22.38 -1.76 -13.54
N LEU A 259 -21.42 -2.37 -14.23
CA LEU A 259 -20.02 -2.44 -13.79
C LEU A 259 -19.15 -1.29 -14.34
N ASN A 260 -19.75 -0.36 -15.11
CA ASN A 260 -19.04 0.70 -15.83
C ASN A 260 -17.79 0.18 -16.58
N MET A 261 -17.94 -0.94 -17.28
CA MET A 261 -16.84 -1.65 -17.92
C MET A 261 -17.03 -1.78 -19.44
N PRO A 262 -15.96 -1.72 -20.24
CA PRO A 262 -16.07 -1.95 -21.68
C PRO A 262 -16.48 -3.40 -22.00
N LEU A 263 -17.34 -3.58 -23.02
CA LEU A 263 -17.83 -4.90 -23.46
C LEU A 263 -16.69 -5.90 -23.78
N ARG A 264 -15.61 -5.43 -24.44
CA ARG A 264 -14.45 -6.29 -24.75
C ARG A 264 -13.73 -6.76 -23.48
N SER A 265 -13.67 -5.92 -22.46
CA SER A 265 -13.07 -6.27 -21.16
C SER A 265 -13.95 -7.28 -20.43
N LEU A 266 -15.28 -7.12 -20.50
CA LEU A 266 -16.24 -8.06 -19.94
C LEU A 266 -16.09 -9.45 -20.57
N ASP A 267 -16.03 -9.54 -21.91
CA ASP A 267 -15.85 -10.82 -22.60
C ASP A 267 -14.54 -11.52 -22.21
N ARG A 268 -13.44 -10.76 -22.09
CA ARG A 268 -12.14 -11.29 -21.63
C ARG A 268 -12.18 -11.77 -20.18
N ALA A 269 -12.84 -11.01 -19.30
CA ALA A 269 -12.97 -11.35 -17.89
C ALA A 269 -13.85 -12.60 -17.69
N LEU A 270 -15.01 -12.67 -18.36
CA LEU A 270 -15.90 -13.84 -18.33
C LEU A 270 -15.22 -15.10 -18.89
N SER A 271 -14.50 -14.96 -20.01
CA SER A 271 -13.77 -16.10 -20.60
C SER A 271 -12.72 -16.66 -19.64
N SER A 272 -12.00 -15.78 -18.93
CA SER A 272 -11.04 -16.19 -17.91
C SER A 272 -11.69 -16.80 -16.69
N LEU A 273 -12.76 -16.20 -16.17
CA LEU A 273 -13.50 -16.75 -15.02
C LEU A 273 -14.07 -18.14 -15.31
N LYS A 274 -14.45 -18.40 -16.56
CA LYS A 274 -14.88 -19.73 -17.01
C LYS A 274 -13.72 -20.71 -17.09
N GLN A 275 -12.55 -20.29 -17.58
CA GLN A 275 -11.33 -21.11 -17.58
C GLN A 275 -10.86 -21.44 -16.15
N GLU A 276 -11.03 -20.51 -15.21
CA GLU A 276 -10.73 -20.69 -13.78
C GLU A 276 -11.84 -21.44 -13.01
N HIS A 277 -12.89 -21.93 -13.69
CA HIS A 277 -14.02 -22.64 -13.09
C HIS A 277 -14.76 -21.88 -11.98
N LYS A 278 -14.72 -20.54 -11.99
CA LYS A 278 -15.39 -19.68 -11.00
C LYS A 278 -16.84 -19.38 -11.36
N VAL A 279 -17.15 -19.35 -12.65
CA VAL A 279 -18.44 -18.90 -13.18
C VAL A 279 -18.94 -19.83 -14.29
N PHE A 280 -20.24 -20.12 -14.28
CA PHE A 280 -20.94 -20.67 -15.43
C PHE A 280 -21.71 -19.56 -16.16
N TYR A 281 -21.60 -19.53 -17.48
CA TYR A 281 -22.40 -18.63 -18.28
C TYR A 281 -22.82 -19.21 -19.62
N HIS A 282 -24.00 -18.81 -20.08
CA HIS A 282 -24.54 -19.11 -21.39
C HIS A 282 -25.03 -17.84 -22.08
N VAL A 283 -24.77 -17.71 -23.38
CA VAL A 283 -25.15 -16.54 -24.18
C VAL A 283 -26.10 -16.97 -25.27
N LYS A 284 -27.35 -16.49 -25.23
CA LYS A 284 -28.31 -16.65 -26.31
C LYS A 284 -28.15 -15.50 -27.31
N LYS A 285 -27.99 -15.81 -28.60
CA LYS A 285 -27.91 -14.82 -29.69
C LYS A 285 -29.33 -14.49 -30.19
N GLY A 286 -29.57 -13.25 -30.63
CA GLY A 286 -30.84 -12.81 -31.27
C GLY A 286 -31.49 -11.58 -30.61
N ARG A 287 -32.65 -11.15 -31.13
CA ARG A 287 -33.42 -9.99 -30.64
C ARG A 287 -33.90 -10.12 -29.19
N SER A 288 -34.06 -11.34 -28.68
CA SER A 288 -34.30 -11.69 -27.26
C SER A 288 -33.10 -12.41 -26.63
N GLY A 289 -31.90 -12.09 -27.11
CA GLY A 289 -30.65 -12.63 -26.60
C GLY A 289 -30.36 -12.16 -25.19
N GLY A 290 -29.84 -13.06 -24.36
CA GLY A 290 -29.55 -12.81 -22.95
C GLY A 290 -28.35 -13.60 -22.47
N LEU A 291 -27.75 -13.11 -21.39
CA LEU A 291 -26.71 -13.76 -20.62
C LEU A 291 -27.36 -14.44 -19.41
N LEU A 292 -27.18 -15.74 -19.32
CA LEU A 292 -27.41 -16.49 -18.09
C LEU A 292 -26.06 -16.58 -17.38
N LEU A 293 -25.95 -16.05 -16.18
CA LEU A 293 -24.70 -15.97 -15.42
C LEU A 293 -24.88 -16.49 -14.00
N ALA A 294 -23.99 -17.35 -13.54
CA ALA A 294 -24.06 -17.91 -12.20
C ALA A 294 -22.68 -18.19 -11.62
N SER A 295 -22.52 -17.92 -10.32
CA SER A 295 -21.33 -18.34 -9.57
C SER A 295 -21.39 -19.83 -9.29
N VAL A 296 -20.29 -20.56 -9.52
CA VAL A 296 -20.22 -22.00 -9.25
C VAL A 296 -20.46 -22.27 -7.76
N ARG A 297 -19.91 -21.43 -6.88
CA ARG A 297 -20.09 -21.56 -5.43
C ARG A 297 -21.55 -21.47 -5.01
N VAL A 298 -22.27 -20.48 -5.52
CA VAL A 298 -23.69 -20.26 -5.18
C VAL A 298 -24.56 -21.37 -5.75
N LEU A 299 -24.28 -21.83 -6.97
CA LEU A 299 -24.98 -22.97 -7.57
C LEU A 299 -24.82 -24.25 -6.74
N VAL A 300 -23.58 -24.59 -6.36
CA VAL A 300 -23.32 -25.78 -5.54
C VAL A 300 -24.02 -25.66 -4.18
N ALA A 301 -23.95 -24.49 -3.54
CA ALA A 301 -24.65 -24.25 -2.28
C ALA A 301 -26.17 -24.41 -2.43
N SER A 302 -26.77 -23.90 -3.52
CA SER A 302 -28.20 -24.05 -3.78
C SER A 302 -28.61 -25.50 -4.00
N LEU A 303 -27.78 -26.31 -4.68
CA LEU A 303 -28.04 -27.75 -4.88
C LEU A 303 -28.00 -28.53 -3.57
N ILE A 304 -27.04 -28.21 -2.69
CA ILE A 304 -26.95 -28.85 -1.36
C ILE A 304 -28.19 -28.50 -0.54
N GLN A 305 -28.63 -27.24 -0.57
CA GLN A 305 -29.82 -26.79 0.13
C GLN A 305 -31.10 -27.48 -0.38
N ALA A 306 -31.28 -27.58 -1.70
CA ALA A 306 -32.43 -28.27 -2.29
C ALA A 306 -32.51 -29.75 -1.87
N LYS A 307 -31.37 -30.47 -1.89
CA LYS A 307 -31.32 -31.86 -1.40
C LYS A 307 -31.65 -31.97 0.09
N LYS A 308 -31.24 -30.99 0.90
CA LYS A 308 -31.55 -30.95 2.33
C LYS A 308 -33.05 -30.76 2.55
N GLU A 309 -33.67 -29.82 1.82
CA GLU A 309 -35.12 -29.56 1.88
C GLU A 309 -35.94 -30.76 1.40
N GLU A 310 -35.57 -31.42 0.30
CA GLU A 310 -36.22 -32.66 -0.16
C GLU A 310 -36.12 -33.78 0.87
N LYS A 311 -34.94 -33.94 1.48
CA LYS A 311 -34.72 -34.93 2.54
C LYS A 311 -35.60 -34.64 3.76
N GLU A 312 -35.65 -33.39 4.20
CA GLU A 312 -36.48 -32.95 5.33
C GLU A 312 -37.97 -33.16 5.03
N ALA A 313 -38.43 -32.81 3.82
CA ALA A 313 -39.81 -33.04 3.38
C ALA A 313 -40.17 -34.53 3.34
N PHE A 314 -39.26 -35.38 2.85
CA PHE A 314 -39.45 -36.83 2.83
C PHE A 314 -39.55 -37.40 4.26
N ILE A 315 -38.67 -36.97 5.17
CA ILE A 315 -38.71 -37.36 6.58
C ILE A 315 -40.03 -36.92 7.22
N GLN A 316 -40.46 -35.66 7.00
CA GLN A 316 -41.73 -35.17 7.52
C GLN A 316 -42.93 -35.97 6.98
N GLY A 317 -42.89 -36.38 5.71
CA GLY A 317 -43.91 -37.25 5.11
C GLY A 317 -44.00 -38.61 5.81
N ILE A 318 -42.85 -39.25 6.10
CA ILE A 318 -42.81 -40.52 6.85
C ILE A 318 -43.35 -40.32 8.26
N ILE A 319 -42.87 -39.31 8.98
CA ILE A 319 -43.29 -39.01 10.36
C ILE A 319 -44.81 -38.81 10.41
N ALA A 320 -45.39 -38.06 9.46
CA ALA A 320 -46.82 -37.83 9.39
C ALA A 320 -47.61 -39.11 9.08
N GLN A 321 -47.14 -39.94 8.14
CA GLN A 321 -47.79 -41.20 7.74
C GLN A 321 -47.84 -42.20 8.90
N PHE A 322 -46.77 -42.28 9.69
CA PHE A 322 -46.63 -43.22 10.80
C PHE A 322 -47.00 -42.64 12.16
N LYS A 323 -47.43 -41.37 12.21
CA LYS A 323 -47.78 -40.63 13.44
C LYS A 323 -46.67 -40.67 14.50
N LEU A 324 -45.42 -40.63 14.05
CA LEU A 324 -44.25 -40.61 14.93
C LEU A 324 -43.98 -39.19 15.41
N THR A 325 -43.23 -39.04 16.50
CA THR A 325 -42.60 -37.77 16.86
C THR A 325 -41.23 -37.65 16.19
N ILE A 326 -40.74 -36.42 16.01
CA ILE A 326 -39.41 -36.16 15.41
C ILE A 326 -38.30 -36.84 16.24
N ASP A 327 -38.45 -36.87 17.57
CA ASP A 327 -37.48 -37.44 18.51
C ASP A 327 -37.45 -38.98 18.45
N GLU A 328 -38.59 -39.64 18.25
CA GLU A 328 -38.65 -41.09 18.03
C GLU A 328 -37.98 -41.49 16.72
N TRP A 329 -38.17 -40.71 15.65
CA TRP A 329 -37.52 -40.95 14.38
C TRP A 329 -36.00 -40.77 14.44
N THR A 330 -35.52 -39.67 15.04
CA THR A 330 -34.09 -39.37 15.14
C THR A 330 -33.34 -40.36 16.02
N SER A 331 -33.90 -40.75 17.16
CA SER A 331 -33.31 -41.75 18.07
C SER A 331 -33.19 -43.14 17.43
N THR A 332 -34.24 -43.59 16.72
CA THR A 332 -34.23 -44.89 16.02
C THR A 332 -33.22 -44.92 14.87
N ILE A 333 -33.12 -43.83 14.10
CA ILE A 333 -32.16 -43.70 13.00
C ILE A 333 -30.72 -43.62 13.54
N GLN A 334 -30.48 -42.94 14.67
CA GLN A 334 -29.15 -42.86 15.30
C GLN A 334 -28.66 -44.22 15.81
N GLN A 335 -29.56 -45.09 16.27
CA GLN A 335 -29.19 -46.45 16.68
C GLN A 335 -28.80 -47.35 15.49
N LEU A 336 -29.25 -47.02 14.28
CA LEU A 336 -29.01 -47.81 13.05
C LEU A 336 -27.85 -47.27 12.20
N LEU A 337 -27.47 -46.01 12.36
CA LEU A 337 -26.35 -45.42 11.64
C LEU A 337 -25.04 -45.73 12.40
N PRO A 338 -24.01 -46.29 11.74
CA PRO A 338 -22.70 -46.37 12.34
C PRO A 338 -22.20 -44.96 12.70
N GLU A 339 -21.53 -44.81 13.84
CA GLU A 339 -20.85 -43.56 14.19
C GLU A 339 -19.95 -43.15 13.01
N LYS A 340 -20.28 -42.03 12.39
CA LYS A 340 -19.42 -41.47 11.35
C LYS A 340 -18.15 -40.96 12.02
N GLU A 341 -17.04 -41.65 11.83
CA GLU A 341 -15.72 -41.03 11.98
C GLU A 341 -15.71 -39.77 11.11
N ALA A 342 -15.71 -38.61 11.75
CA ALA A 342 -15.62 -37.33 11.09
C ALA A 342 -14.20 -37.19 10.53
N GLN A 343 -13.94 -37.77 9.36
CA GLN A 343 -12.79 -37.37 8.57
C GLN A 343 -13.07 -35.97 8.05
N GLU A 344 -12.33 -35.01 8.59
CA GLU A 344 -12.34 -33.60 8.21
C GLU A 344 -11.82 -33.49 6.77
N ILE A 345 -12.70 -33.67 5.78
CA ILE A 345 -12.34 -33.41 4.39
C ILE A 345 -12.24 -31.89 4.25
N ARG A 346 -11.01 -31.37 4.31
CA ARG A 346 -10.68 -29.98 3.93
C ARG A 346 -10.99 -29.79 2.45
N LEU A 347 -12.24 -29.45 2.13
CA LEU A 347 -12.70 -29.29 0.75
C LEU A 347 -12.41 -27.90 0.16
N LEU A 348 -11.78 -27.01 0.91
CA LEU A 348 -11.47 -25.65 0.46
C LEU A 348 -10.19 -25.17 1.16
N GLU A 349 -9.05 -25.32 0.49
CA GLU A 349 -7.91 -24.45 0.79
C GLU A 349 -8.30 -23.03 0.37
N VAL A 350 -8.40 -22.14 1.36
CA VAL A 350 -8.48 -20.71 1.11
C VAL A 350 -7.10 -20.30 0.62
N ASP A 351 -7.00 -20.08 -0.69
CA ASP A 351 -5.83 -19.50 -1.34
C ASP A 351 -5.70 -18.04 -0.88
N THR A 352 -5.06 -17.83 0.27
CA THR A 352 -4.62 -16.51 0.74
C THR A 352 -3.20 -16.24 0.25
N GLY A 353 -3.09 -15.67 -0.95
CA GLY A 353 -1.86 -15.05 -1.46
C GLY A 353 -1.71 -13.55 -1.14
#